data_AF-A0A5D0UPT6-F1
#
_entry.id   AF-A0A5D0UPT6-F1
#
_cell.length_a   1.000
_cell.length_b   1.000
_cell.length_c   1.000
_cell.angle_alpha   90.00
_cell.angle_beta   90.00
_cell.angle_gamma   90.00
#
_symmetry.space_group_name_H-M   'P 1'
#
loop_
_entity.id
_entity.type
_entity.pdbx_description
1 polymer ?
#
loop_
_entity_poly.entity_id
_entity_poly.type
_entity_poly.pdbx_seq_one_letter_code
_entity_poly.pdbx_strand_id
1 'polypeptide(L)'
;MEYLDLSPYDYLSFPLPMRTVGWLGRRYGVQGASMAPMTGAELEQLKAASRRLGSRTLGWHDCDFCGAFKSNGEYRYYLPDGETYAAPMMILHYVEEHGYRPPRELRDGLRAAGQPQWDWRAERLYAVLLDQSEDPDFRCQAAVDLANWNDPRALDALRRAAHDEDLADVAGDEIGRSLAAFVDRGLARDLIAEDLHDIVRYGFDEASGQ
;
A
#
# COMPACT_ATOMS: atom_id res chain seq x y z
N MET A 1 -12.87 11.80 -6.90
CA MET A 1 -11.76 12.61 -7.48
C MET A 1 -11.23 11.85 -8.67
N GLU A 2 -10.93 12.52 -9.79
CA GLU A 2 -10.58 11.85 -11.05
C GLU A 2 -9.24 12.36 -11.58
N TYR A 3 -8.39 11.45 -12.06
CA TYR A 3 -7.10 11.76 -12.67
C TYR A 3 -6.94 10.98 -13.99
N LEU A 4 -6.16 11.56 -14.91
CA LEU A 4 -5.59 10.77 -15.97
C LEU A 4 -4.54 9.83 -15.39
N ASP A 5 -4.46 8.61 -15.90
CA ASP A 5 -3.42 7.68 -15.49
C ASP A 5 -2.04 8.28 -15.76
N LEU A 6 -1.10 7.93 -14.88
CA LEU A 6 0.29 8.36 -14.88
C LEU A 6 0.51 9.86 -14.62
N SER A 7 -0.53 10.61 -14.27
CA SER A 7 -0.40 12.00 -13.80
C SER A 7 0.19 12.05 -12.38
N PRO A 8 0.80 13.18 -11.96
CA PRO A 8 1.26 13.33 -10.58
C PRO A 8 0.10 13.17 -9.58
N TYR A 9 0.33 12.41 -8.51
CA TYR A 9 -0.61 12.24 -7.41
C TYR A 9 -0.46 13.39 -6.41
N ASP A 10 -1.57 14.06 -6.09
CA ASP A 10 -1.62 15.19 -5.15
C ASP A 10 -2.82 15.16 -4.19
N TYR A 11 -3.56 14.04 -4.12
CA TYR A 11 -4.77 13.95 -3.29
C TYR A 11 -4.45 13.91 -1.79
N LEU A 12 -3.53 13.04 -1.38
CA LEU A 12 -3.00 12.98 -0.02
C LEU A 12 -1.56 13.46 -0.03
N SER A 13 -1.20 14.29 0.94
CA SER A 13 0.21 14.59 1.20
C SER A 13 0.90 13.32 1.68
N PHE A 14 2.01 12.96 1.05
CA PHE A 14 2.80 11.79 1.40
C PHE A 14 4.28 12.07 1.07
N PRO A 15 5.26 11.60 1.87
CA PRO A 15 6.66 11.99 1.72
C PRO A 15 7.35 11.37 0.50
N LEU A 16 6.63 10.58 -0.31
CA LEU A 16 7.12 10.04 -1.57
C LEU A 16 6.28 10.56 -2.76
N PRO A 17 6.90 11.00 -3.86
CA PRO A 17 6.20 11.30 -5.10
C PRO A 17 5.58 10.03 -5.68
N MET A 18 4.35 10.15 -6.16
CA MET A 18 3.59 9.05 -6.74
C MET A 18 2.88 9.49 -8.01
N ARG A 19 2.51 8.52 -8.84
CA ARG A 19 1.70 8.73 -10.04
C ARG A 19 0.34 8.05 -9.88
N THR A 20 -0.70 8.67 -10.38
CA THR A 20 -2.07 8.18 -10.29
C THR A 20 -2.30 7.01 -11.24
N VAL A 21 -2.94 5.94 -10.78
CA VAL A 21 -3.50 4.91 -11.65
C VAL A 21 -4.88 4.50 -11.17
N GLY A 22 -5.85 4.41 -12.07
CA GLY A 22 -7.19 3.92 -11.75
C GLY A 22 -8.06 4.90 -10.96
N TRP A 23 -7.69 6.18 -10.86
CA TRP A 23 -8.54 7.23 -10.29
C TRP A 23 -9.56 7.71 -11.32
N LEU A 24 -10.49 6.83 -11.65
CA LEU A 24 -11.46 7.03 -12.73
C LEU A 24 -12.71 7.76 -12.25
N GLY A 25 -13.43 8.32 -13.21
CA GLY A 25 -14.80 8.77 -13.00
C GLY A 25 -15.42 9.24 -14.31
N ARG A 26 -16.52 9.98 -14.24
CA ARG A 26 -17.33 10.31 -15.42
C ARG A 26 -16.68 11.32 -16.34
N ARG A 27 -15.78 12.18 -15.84
CA ARG A 27 -15.14 13.22 -16.65
C ARG A 27 -14.14 12.63 -17.64
N TYR A 28 -13.30 11.70 -17.19
CA TYR A 28 -12.28 11.08 -18.06
C TYR A 28 -12.70 9.70 -18.58
N GLY A 29 -13.77 9.13 -18.02
CA GLY A 29 -14.28 7.82 -18.40
C GLY A 29 -13.36 6.67 -17.97
N VAL A 30 -13.65 5.48 -18.50
CA VAL A 30 -12.82 4.30 -18.24
C VAL A 30 -11.63 4.28 -19.18
N GLN A 31 -10.45 4.58 -18.65
CA GLN A 31 -9.22 4.67 -19.42
C GLN A 31 -8.77 3.27 -19.89
N GLY A 32 -8.27 3.19 -21.14
CA GLY A 32 -7.83 1.92 -21.72
C GLY A 32 -8.93 0.90 -22.06
N ALA A 33 -10.22 1.22 -21.84
CA ALA A 33 -11.32 0.28 -22.05
C ALA A 33 -11.52 -0.19 -23.50
N SER A 34 -11.00 0.55 -24.48
CA SER A 34 -11.02 0.14 -25.89
C SER A 34 -9.93 -0.88 -26.26
N MET A 35 -9.03 -1.20 -25.33
CA MET A 35 -7.96 -2.18 -25.53
C MET A 35 -8.47 -3.59 -25.24
N ALA A 36 -7.70 -4.61 -25.62
CA ALA A 36 -7.99 -5.99 -25.22
C ALA A 36 -8.10 -6.07 -23.67
N PRO A 37 -8.95 -6.94 -23.10
CA PRO A 37 -9.00 -7.16 -21.66
C PRO A 37 -7.66 -7.62 -21.07
N MET A 38 -7.45 -7.42 -19.77
CA MET A 38 -6.30 -8.00 -19.08
C MET A 38 -6.35 -9.52 -19.19
N THR A 39 -5.19 -10.14 -19.41
CA THR A 39 -5.08 -11.60 -19.32
C THR A 39 -5.29 -12.02 -17.86
N GLY A 40 -5.72 -13.27 -17.63
CA GLY A 40 -5.86 -13.80 -16.27
C GLY A 40 -4.58 -13.66 -15.44
N ALA A 41 -3.41 -13.90 -16.03
CA ALA A 41 -2.13 -13.72 -15.36
C ALA A 41 -1.85 -12.27 -14.96
N GLU A 42 -2.20 -11.29 -15.80
CA GLU A 42 -2.05 -9.87 -15.45
C GLU A 42 -3.01 -9.48 -14.31
N LEU A 43 -4.24 -9.99 -14.31
CA LEU A 43 -5.21 -9.72 -13.25
C LEU A 43 -4.74 -10.31 -11.91
N GLU A 44 -4.25 -11.55 -11.90
CA GLU A 44 -3.73 -12.17 -10.69
C GLU A 44 -2.50 -11.45 -10.14
N GLN A 45 -1.62 -10.94 -11.01
CA GLN A 45 -0.50 -10.08 -10.59
C GLN A 45 -0.99 -8.80 -9.91
N LEU A 46 -1.99 -8.13 -10.48
CA LEU A 46 -2.57 -6.92 -9.88
C LEU A 46 -3.24 -7.24 -8.54
N LYS A 47 -3.98 -8.34 -8.43
CA LYS A 47 -4.60 -8.80 -7.17
C LYS A 47 -3.54 -9.07 -6.10
N ALA A 48 -2.47 -9.79 -6.45
CA ALA A 48 -1.38 -10.10 -5.53
C ALA A 48 -0.67 -8.82 -5.04
N ALA A 49 -0.52 -7.82 -5.91
CA ALA A 49 0.06 -6.52 -5.54
C ALA A 49 -0.90 -5.65 -4.71
N SER A 50 -2.22 -5.84 -4.85
CA SER A 50 -3.28 -5.04 -4.22
C SER A 50 -3.76 -5.66 -2.91
N ARG A 51 -2.84 -6.13 -2.08
CA ARG A 51 -3.17 -6.85 -0.82
C ARG A 51 -3.14 -5.98 0.43
N ARG A 52 -2.37 -4.89 0.42
CA ARG A 52 -2.19 -4.00 1.56
C ARG A 52 -2.51 -2.57 1.15
N LEU A 53 -3.43 -1.93 1.87
CA LEU A 53 -3.74 -0.52 1.66
C LEU A 53 -2.59 0.32 2.23
N GLY A 54 -2.16 1.33 1.49
CA GLY A 54 -1.18 2.33 1.97
C GLY A 54 -1.85 3.41 2.81
N SER A 55 -3.14 3.69 2.57
CA SER A 55 -3.93 4.62 3.37
C SER A 55 -5.43 4.30 3.30
N ARG A 56 -6.14 4.62 4.38
CA ARG A 56 -7.61 4.60 4.50
C ARG A 56 -8.10 5.99 4.87
N THR A 57 -9.25 6.35 4.34
CA THR A 57 -9.91 7.64 4.59
C THR A 57 -11.22 7.41 5.34
N LEU A 58 -11.66 8.44 6.08
CA LEU A 58 -12.89 8.37 6.88
C LEU A 58 -14.18 8.30 6.03
N GLY A 59 -14.14 8.73 4.76
CA GLY A 59 -15.29 8.75 3.86
C GLY A 59 -15.34 7.56 2.91
N TRP A 60 -16.52 7.23 2.39
CA TRP A 60 -16.72 6.19 1.38
C TRP A 60 -16.87 6.78 -0.01
N HIS A 61 -16.29 6.12 -1.00
CA HIS A 61 -16.53 6.41 -2.41
C HIS A 61 -17.37 5.29 -3.03
N ASP A 62 -18.47 5.68 -3.67
CA ASP A 62 -19.28 4.81 -4.53
C ASP A 62 -18.70 4.77 -5.94
N CYS A 63 -18.72 3.62 -6.60
CA CYS A 63 -18.32 3.55 -8.01
C CYS A 63 -19.19 4.47 -8.88
N ASP A 64 -18.56 5.46 -9.51
CA ASP A 64 -19.24 6.45 -10.35
C ASP A 64 -19.93 5.85 -11.59
N PHE A 65 -19.56 4.63 -12.00
CA PHE A 65 -20.07 3.98 -13.20
C PHE A 65 -21.29 3.09 -12.95
N CYS A 66 -21.26 2.23 -11.92
CA CYS A 66 -22.36 1.31 -11.60
C CYS A 66 -23.04 1.55 -10.25
N GLY A 67 -22.39 2.24 -9.31
CA GLY A 67 -22.88 2.42 -7.94
C GLY A 67 -22.94 1.14 -7.09
N ALA A 68 -22.41 0.02 -7.57
CA ALA A 68 -22.53 -1.29 -6.90
C ALA A 68 -21.36 -1.66 -6.00
N PHE A 69 -20.28 -0.87 -6.00
CA PHE A 69 -19.08 -1.10 -5.19
C PHE A 69 -18.74 0.15 -4.38
N LYS A 70 -18.34 -0.05 -3.12
CA LYS A 70 -17.92 1.02 -2.21
C LYS A 70 -16.56 0.71 -1.61
N SER A 71 -15.69 1.70 -1.54
CA SER A 71 -14.40 1.57 -0.84
C SER A 71 -13.93 2.91 -0.28
N ASN A 72 -12.89 2.88 0.57
CA ASN A 72 -12.41 4.07 1.28
C ASN A 72 -10.88 4.14 1.44
N GLY A 73 -10.10 3.54 0.55
CA GLY A 73 -8.64 3.54 0.68
C GLY A 73 -7.92 3.48 -0.65
N GLU A 74 -6.59 3.46 -0.56
CA GLU A 74 -5.70 3.36 -1.71
C GLU A 74 -4.61 2.30 -1.52
N TYR A 75 -4.22 1.68 -2.63
CA TYR A 75 -3.02 0.89 -2.76
C TYR A 75 -1.86 1.79 -3.19
N ARG A 76 -0.65 1.42 -2.75
CA ARG A 76 0.60 1.99 -3.24
C ARG A 76 1.47 0.89 -3.81
N TYR A 77 1.88 1.06 -5.06
CA TYR A 77 2.71 0.09 -5.77
C TYR A 77 4.14 0.63 -5.87
N TYR A 78 5.06 -0.05 -5.19
CA TYR A 78 6.50 0.25 -5.22
C TYR A 78 7.18 -0.67 -6.22
N LEU A 79 7.46 -0.15 -7.43
CA LEU A 79 8.07 -0.97 -8.47
C LEU A 79 9.60 -1.00 -8.35
N PRO A 80 10.27 -2.08 -8.81
CA PRO A 80 11.73 -2.21 -8.71
C PRO A 80 12.53 -1.16 -9.49
N ASP A 81 11.92 -0.49 -10.47
CA ASP A 81 12.53 0.58 -11.27
C ASP A 81 12.59 1.93 -10.55
N GLY A 82 12.01 2.02 -9.34
CA GLY A 82 11.96 3.24 -8.55
C GLY A 82 10.64 4.01 -8.67
N GLU A 83 9.76 3.65 -9.61
CA GLU A 83 8.47 4.30 -9.75
C GLU A 83 7.50 3.87 -8.64
N THR A 84 6.66 4.82 -8.21
CA THR A 84 5.63 4.58 -7.20
C THR A 84 4.28 5.04 -7.73
N TYR A 85 3.27 4.18 -7.60
CA TYR A 85 1.92 4.46 -8.10
C TYR A 85 0.92 4.43 -6.95
N ALA A 86 -0.01 5.37 -6.95
CA ALA A 86 -1.15 5.40 -6.02
C ALA A 86 -2.43 5.06 -6.79
N ALA A 87 -3.20 4.12 -6.27
CA ALA A 87 -4.46 3.68 -6.88
C ALA A 87 -5.57 3.57 -5.85
N PRO A 88 -6.81 3.95 -6.17
CA PRO A 88 -7.91 3.71 -5.26
C PRO A 88 -8.12 2.20 -5.12
N MET A 89 -8.65 1.77 -3.98
CA MET A 89 -9.02 0.37 -3.74
C MET A 89 -9.98 -0.18 -4.81
N MET A 90 -10.71 0.71 -5.50
CA MET A 90 -11.57 0.38 -6.64
C MET A 90 -10.84 -0.10 -7.90
N ILE A 91 -9.51 -0.03 -7.97
CA ILE A 91 -8.77 -0.43 -9.19
C ILE A 91 -9.13 -1.84 -9.67
N LEU A 92 -9.27 -2.81 -8.77
CA LEU A 92 -9.66 -4.18 -9.13
C LEU A 92 -11.08 -4.24 -9.68
N HIS A 93 -12.03 -3.59 -9.00
CA HIS A 93 -13.42 -3.47 -9.46
C HIS A 93 -13.50 -2.83 -10.85
N TYR A 94 -12.72 -1.78 -11.11
CA TYR A 94 -12.70 -1.14 -12.42
C TYR A 94 -12.17 -2.08 -13.52
N VAL A 95 -11.15 -2.89 -13.22
CA VAL A 95 -10.65 -3.89 -14.18
C VAL A 95 -11.71 -4.94 -14.47
N GLU A 96 -12.31 -5.51 -13.43
CA GLU A 96 -13.22 -6.65 -13.52
C GLU A 96 -14.59 -6.27 -14.12
N GLU A 97 -15.17 -5.15 -13.68
CA GLU A 97 -16.56 -4.79 -14.01
C GLU A 97 -16.67 -3.72 -15.11
N HIS A 98 -15.61 -2.94 -15.31
CA HIS A 98 -15.65 -1.79 -16.21
C HIS A 98 -14.65 -1.87 -17.37
N GLY A 99 -13.84 -2.93 -17.43
CA GLY A 99 -12.86 -3.12 -18.48
C GLY A 99 -11.72 -2.10 -18.44
N TYR A 100 -11.49 -1.47 -17.28
CA TYR A 100 -10.32 -0.63 -17.09
C TYR A 100 -9.06 -1.42 -17.40
N ARG A 101 -8.15 -0.81 -18.15
CA ARG A 101 -6.85 -1.39 -18.44
C ARG A 101 -5.76 -0.49 -17.89
N PRO A 102 -5.11 -0.88 -16.78
CA PRO A 102 -4.03 -0.12 -16.20
C PRO A 102 -2.90 0.12 -17.21
N PRO A 103 -2.15 1.24 -17.06
CA PRO A 103 -1.04 1.57 -17.93
C PRO A 103 -0.03 0.44 -18.07
N ARG A 104 0.65 0.43 -19.20
CA ARG A 104 1.64 -0.62 -19.49
C ARG A 104 2.79 -0.58 -18.49
N GLU A 105 3.19 0.60 -18.04
CA GLU A 105 4.25 0.87 -17.10
C GLU A 105 4.01 0.12 -15.77
N LEU A 106 2.80 0.26 -15.21
CA LEU A 106 2.41 -0.49 -14.02
C LEU A 106 2.41 -2.00 -14.30
N ARG A 107 1.78 -2.45 -15.39
CA ARG A 107 1.66 -3.88 -15.71
C ARG A 107 3.02 -4.55 -15.95
N ASP A 108 3.91 -3.90 -16.68
CA ASP A 108 5.24 -4.41 -17.00
C ASP A 108 6.11 -4.44 -15.73
N GLY A 109 6.04 -3.42 -14.87
CA GLY A 109 6.79 -3.42 -13.61
C GLY A 109 6.26 -4.42 -12.58
N LEU A 110 4.94 -4.66 -12.50
CA LEU A 110 4.39 -5.76 -11.70
C LEU A 110 4.84 -7.14 -12.22
N ARG A 111 4.98 -7.29 -13.55
CA ARG A 111 5.46 -8.53 -14.19
C ARG A 111 6.95 -8.78 -13.96
N ALA A 112 7.76 -7.73 -13.86
CA ALA A 112 9.22 -7.83 -13.68
C ALA A 112 9.64 -8.62 -12.42
N ALA A 113 8.68 -8.91 -11.53
CA ALA A 113 8.75 -9.81 -10.39
C ALA A 113 9.80 -9.44 -9.34
N GLY A 114 9.33 -9.12 -8.13
CA GLY A 114 10.18 -8.93 -6.97
C GLY A 114 9.66 -7.82 -6.06
N GLN A 115 9.99 -7.91 -4.78
CA GLN A 115 9.91 -6.76 -3.89
C GLN A 115 10.98 -5.74 -4.28
N PRO A 116 10.73 -4.44 -4.05
CA PRO A 116 11.77 -3.45 -4.26
C PRO A 116 13.00 -3.79 -3.39
N GLN A 117 14.19 -3.64 -3.96
CA GLN A 117 15.41 -3.61 -3.17
C GLN A 117 15.43 -2.32 -2.36
N TRP A 118 16.17 -2.33 -1.25
CA TRP A 118 16.32 -1.13 -0.45
C TRP A 118 16.90 0.01 -1.28
N ASP A 119 16.17 1.12 -1.32
CA ASP A 119 16.47 2.29 -2.13
C ASP A 119 16.16 3.57 -1.36
N TRP A 120 16.24 4.71 -2.04
CA TRP A 120 16.00 6.02 -1.43
C TRP A 120 14.58 6.18 -0.87
N ARG A 121 13.59 5.45 -1.39
CA ARG A 121 12.21 5.50 -0.89
C ARG A 121 12.14 4.83 0.47
N ALA A 122 12.76 3.65 0.59
CA ALA A 122 12.90 2.96 1.88
C ALA A 122 13.67 3.82 2.89
N GLU A 123 14.78 4.47 2.48
CA GLU A 123 15.52 5.40 3.35
C GLU A 123 14.64 6.56 3.84
N ARG A 124 13.83 7.15 2.95
CA ARG A 124 12.92 8.24 3.33
C ARG A 124 11.84 7.77 4.30
N LEU A 125 11.20 6.63 4.02
CA LEU A 125 10.18 6.06 4.90
C LEU A 125 10.76 5.65 6.27
N TYR A 126 11.96 5.06 6.29
CA TYR A 126 12.70 4.75 7.50
C TYR A 126 12.93 5.99 8.35
N ALA A 127 13.41 7.08 7.72
CA ALA A 127 13.64 8.34 8.40
C ALA A 127 12.34 8.94 8.97
N VAL A 128 11.25 8.93 8.20
CA VAL A 128 9.94 9.43 8.66
C VAL A 128 9.43 8.61 9.84
N LEU A 129 9.45 7.28 9.75
CA LEU A 129 8.91 6.40 10.80
C LEU A 129 9.58 6.66 12.18
N LEU A 130 10.88 6.90 12.17
CA LEU A 130 11.70 7.03 13.37
C LEU A 130 11.85 8.47 13.88
N ASP A 131 11.35 9.46 13.15
CA ASP A 131 11.35 10.85 13.60
C ASP A 131 10.11 11.12 14.46
N GLN A 132 10.30 11.24 15.77
CA GLN A 132 9.21 11.52 16.71
C GLN A 132 8.58 12.91 16.53
N SER A 133 9.22 13.81 15.80
CA SER A 133 8.67 15.14 15.49
C SER A 133 7.82 15.17 14.22
N GLU A 134 7.84 14.10 13.42
CA GLU A 134 7.00 13.96 12.23
C GLU A 134 5.53 13.71 12.59
N ASP A 135 4.67 14.00 11.62
CA ASP A 135 3.24 13.78 11.73
C ASP A 135 2.91 12.29 12.01
N PRO A 136 2.12 11.96 13.05
CA PRO A 136 1.78 10.57 13.37
C PRO A 136 1.14 9.80 12.21
N ASP A 137 0.35 10.46 11.34
CA ASP A 137 -0.24 9.82 10.16
C ASP A 137 0.84 9.47 9.14
N PHE A 138 1.88 10.29 8.98
CA PHE A 138 3.02 9.97 8.12
C PHE A 138 3.86 8.85 8.69
N ARG A 139 4.07 8.82 10.02
CA ARG A 139 4.77 7.72 10.69
C ARG A 139 4.00 6.40 10.54
N CYS A 140 2.69 6.42 10.75
CA CYS A 140 1.80 5.27 10.53
C CYS A 140 1.89 4.75 9.10
N GLN A 141 1.68 5.62 8.10
CA GLN A 141 1.77 5.23 6.69
C GLN A 141 3.17 4.73 6.32
N ALA A 142 4.24 5.32 6.89
CA ALA A 142 5.60 4.83 6.70
C ALA A 142 5.79 3.42 7.27
N ALA A 143 5.21 3.09 8.42
CA ALA A 143 5.23 1.72 8.95
C ALA A 143 4.55 0.73 7.98
N VAL A 144 3.37 1.07 7.49
CA VAL A 144 2.59 0.28 6.52
C VAL A 144 3.40 0.04 5.24
N ASP A 145 3.97 1.10 4.67
CA ASP A 145 4.61 1.05 3.36
C ASP A 145 6.03 0.45 3.41
N LEU A 146 6.78 0.67 4.50
CA LEU A 146 8.13 0.11 4.66
C LEU A 146 8.12 -1.43 4.67
N ALA A 147 6.99 -2.05 5.03
CA ALA A 147 6.80 -3.49 4.94
C ALA A 147 6.84 -4.05 3.50
N ASN A 148 6.81 -3.21 2.47
CA ASN A 148 7.01 -3.63 1.08
C ASN A 148 8.46 -4.07 0.80
N TRP A 149 9.43 -3.59 1.58
CA TRP A 149 10.84 -3.99 1.47
C TRP A 149 11.12 -5.18 2.37
N ASN A 150 11.59 -6.28 1.79
CA ASN A 150 12.03 -7.46 2.54
C ASN A 150 13.49 -7.30 2.98
N ASP A 151 13.74 -6.27 3.80
CA ASP A 151 15.07 -5.88 4.26
C ASP A 151 15.10 -5.84 5.81
N PRO A 152 16.17 -6.34 6.46
CA PRO A 152 16.29 -6.30 7.92
C PRO A 152 16.18 -4.89 8.53
N ARG A 153 16.55 -3.83 7.79
CA ARG A 153 16.40 -2.45 8.26
C ARG A 153 14.95 -2.02 8.40
N ALA A 154 14.08 -2.49 7.50
CA ALA A 154 12.65 -2.26 7.60
C ALA A 154 12.07 -2.93 8.85
N LEU A 155 12.48 -4.19 9.11
CA LEU A 155 12.08 -4.93 10.30
C LEU A 155 12.56 -4.24 11.59
N ASP A 156 13.81 -3.80 11.65
CA ASP A 156 14.35 -3.05 12.79
C ASP A 156 13.54 -1.78 13.08
N ALA A 157 13.23 -1.00 12.04
CA ALA A 157 12.43 0.21 12.19
C ALA A 157 11.02 -0.07 12.74
N LEU A 158 10.37 -1.12 12.24
CA LEU A 158 9.05 -1.54 12.72
C LEU A 158 9.09 -2.05 14.17
N ARG A 159 10.14 -2.77 14.56
CA ARG A 159 10.33 -3.19 15.96
C ARG A 159 10.47 -1.99 16.89
N ARG A 160 11.26 -0.99 16.49
CA ARG A 160 11.41 0.25 17.25
C ARG A 160 10.11 1.02 17.35
N ALA A 161 9.36 1.11 16.25
CA ALA A 161 8.03 1.74 16.23
C ALA A 161 7.02 1.00 17.12
N ALA A 162 7.10 -0.33 17.22
CA ALA A 162 6.24 -1.12 18.09
C ALA A 162 6.48 -0.89 19.59
N HIS A 163 7.64 -0.33 19.97
CA HIS A 163 7.99 0.05 21.34
C HIS A 163 7.88 1.56 21.59
N ASP A 164 7.44 2.34 20.60
CA ASP A 164 7.08 3.75 20.76
C ASP A 164 5.64 3.81 21.25
N GLU A 165 5.42 4.08 22.54
CA GLU A 165 4.08 4.01 23.16
C GLU A 165 3.07 4.94 22.47
N ASP A 166 3.47 6.18 22.18
CA ASP A 166 2.59 7.17 21.54
C ASP A 166 2.17 6.71 20.13
N LEU A 167 3.11 6.16 19.34
CA LEU A 167 2.81 5.67 18.01
C LEU A 167 2.02 4.34 18.07
N ALA A 168 2.31 3.47 19.02
CA ALA A 168 1.62 2.20 19.20
C ALA A 168 0.15 2.39 19.62
N ASP A 169 -0.16 3.45 20.36
CA ASP A 169 -1.53 3.81 20.73
C ASP A 169 -2.39 4.23 19.53
N VAL A 170 -1.79 4.88 18.53
CA VAL A 170 -2.51 5.42 17.37
C VAL A 170 -2.45 4.51 16.13
N ALA A 171 -1.37 3.76 15.98
CA ALA A 171 -1.05 3.00 14.76
C ALA A 171 -0.61 1.56 15.05
N GLY A 172 -0.83 1.07 16.28
CA GLY A 172 -0.32 -0.23 16.71
C GLY A 172 -0.81 -1.37 15.82
N ASP A 173 -2.07 -1.36 15.43
CA ASP A 173 -2.65 -2.42 14.60
C ASP A 173 -1.95 -2.51 13.23
N GLU A 174 -1.71 -1.37 12.59
CA GLU A 174 -0.99 -1.29 11.31
C GLU A 174 0.48 -1.69 11.44
N ILE A 175 1.15 -1.32 12.53
CA ILE A 175 2.52 -1.78 12.85
C ILE A 175 2.55 -3.30 13.04
N GLY A 176 1.60 -3.86 13.80
CA GLY A 176 1.48 -5.30 14.04
C GLY A 176 1.28 -6.08 12.74
N ARG A 177 0.33 -5.64 11.91
CA ARG A 177 0.10 -6.22 10.57
C ARG A 177 1.34 -6.10 9.68
N SER A 178 2.13 -5.04 9.84
CA SER A 178 3.40 -4.84 9.10
C SER A 178 4.48 -5.83 9.55
N LEU A 179 4.62 -6.05 10.85
CA LEU A 179 5.53 -7.04 11.43
C LEU A 179 5.17 -8.47 10.99
N ALA A 180 3.88 -8.83 10.99
CA ALA A 180 3.40 -10.14 10.54
C ALA A 180 3.86 -10.46 9.10
N ALA A 181 3.90 -9.45 8.22
CA ALA A 181 4.35 -9.63 6.85
C ALA A 181 5.83 -10.06 6.74
N PHE A 182 6.68 -9.81 7.75
CA PHE A 182 8.05 -10.30 7.82
C PHE A 182 8.17 -11.72 8.37
N VAL A 183 7.22 -12.14 9.23
CA VAL A 183 7.14 -13.52 9.72
C VAL A 183 6.79 -14.46 8.57
N ASP A 184 5.83 -14.10 7.72
CA ASP A 184 5.46 -14.86 6.52
C ASP A 184 6.65 -15.08 5.56
N ARG A 185 7.60 -14.14 5.57
CA ARG A 185 8.83 -14.17 4.75
C ARG A 185 10.00 -14.83 5.47
N GLY A 186 9.83 -15.25 6.72
CA GLY A 186 10.82 -15.93 7.53
C GLY A 186 11.95 -15.03 8.05
N LEU A 187 11.79 -13.70 8.04
CA LEU A 187 12.80 -12.73 8.51
C LEU A 187 12.66 -12.37 10.00
N ALA A 188 11.49 -12.55 10.60
CA ALA A 188 11.22 -12.16 11.98
C ALA A 188 10.99 -13.36 12.92
N ARG A 189 11.82 -14.40 12.81
CA ARG A 189 11.64 -15.67 13.56
C ARG A 189 11.83 -15.55 15.08
N ASP A 190 12.55 -14.52 15.50
CA ASP A 190 12.86 -14.16 16.87
C ASP A 190 11.86 -13.14 17.47
N LEU A 191 10.82 -12.76 16.71
CA LEU A 191 9.79 -11.87 17.23
C LEU A 191 8.93 -12.61 18.26
N ILE A 192 8.86 -12.06 19.48
CA ILE A 192 8.04 -12.57 20.59
C ILE A 192 6.83 -11.65 20.70
N ALA A 193 5.64 -12.17 20.39
CA ALA A 193 4.42 -11.37 20.33
C ALA A 193 4.01 -10.81 21.70
N GLU A 194 4.35 -11.53 22.79
CA GLU A 194 4.06 -11.16 24.17
C GLU A 194 4.82 -9.92 24.66
N ASP A 195 5.93 -9.56 23.99
CA ASP A 195 6.73 -8.38 24.32
C ASP A 195 6.23 -7.11 23.60
N LEU A 196 5.22 -7.23 22.73
CA LEU A 196 4.66 -6.13 21.96
C LEU A 196 3.61 -5.37 22.77
N HIS A 197 3.47 -4.08 22.47
CA HIS A 197 2.33 -3.27 22.94
C HIS A 197 1.00 -3.95 22.55
N ASP A 198 -0.02 -3.88 23.42
CA ASP A 198 -1.26 -4.66 23.27
C ASP A 198 -1.94 -4.46 21.91
N ILE A 199 -1.98 -3.22 21.41
CA ILE A 199 -2.57 -2.89 20.12
C ILE A 199 -1.72 -3.43 18.96
N VAL A 200 -0.39 -3.42 19.12
CA VAL A 200 0.54 -4.00 18.13
C VAL A 200 0.37 -5.50 18.05
N ARG A 201 0.31 -6.17 19.20
CA ARG A 201 0.04 -7.62 19.27
C ARG A 201 -1.29 -7.96 18.60
N TYR A 202 -2.36 -7.21 18.89
CA TYR A 202 -3.65 -7.41 18.24
C TYR A 202 -3.56 -7.38 16.71
N GLY A 203 -2.90 -6.37 16.13
CA GLY A 203 -2.71 -6.28 14.69
C GLY A 203 -1.86 -7.41 14.11
N PHE A 204 -0.86 -7.86 14.87
CA PHE A 204 0.01 -8.99 14.50
C PHE A 204 -0.79 -10.30 14.45
N ASP A 205 -1.52 -10.63 15.51
CA ASP A 205 -2.31 -11.87 15.63
C ASP A 205 -3.38 -11.95 14.53
N GLU A 206 -4.09 -10.85 14.30
CA GLU A 206 -5.10 -10.73 13.23
C GLU A 206 -4.53 -10.96 11.83
N ALA A 207 -3.28 -10.56 11.56
CA ALA A 207 -2.65 -10.79 10.27
C ALA A 207 -2.05 -12.21 10.14
N SER A 208 -1.56 -12.77 11.24
CA SER A 208 -1.00 -14.12 11.28
C SER A 208 -2.05 -15.22 11.42
N GLY A 209 -3.31 -14.86 11.68
CA GLY A 209 -4.41 -15.80 11.90
C GLY A 209 -4.31 -16.55 13.23
N GLN A 210 -3.70 -15.92 14.23
CA GLN A 210 -3.54 -16.45 15.60
C GLN A 210 -4.64 -15.94 16.53
#